data_AF-A0A941ZMW1-F1
#
_entry.id   AF-A0A941ZMW1-F1
#
_cell.length_a   1.000
_cell.length_b   1.000
_cell.length_c   1.000
_cell.angle_alpha   90.00
_cell.angle_beta   90.00
_cell.angle_gamma   90.00
#
_symmetry.space_group_name_H-M   'P 1'
#
loop_
_entity.id
_entity.type
_entity.pdbx_description
1 polymer ?
#
loop_
_entity_poly.entity_id
_entity_poly.type
_entity_poly.pdbx_seq_one_letter_code
_entity_poly.pdbx_strand_id
1 'polypeptide(L)'
;MSKLKTFIFEQIIPGFHAARSNNTISKLKKDRANFDVDIDSVAGNESEYIEQLKTDLKEQHDRKKIIEDKAKSLLFIITASIATITFSLTYLNSISMNNFQIVALAFLGVSILYFIAGVIRVLQTLSIRLFYVVQAEIETTETNYKLLSKKADNEFLKDLIKSKEQNDLINICLSNYTFASFNLIRNGIIFFAVFFITSIGGGFYAQKNKTTNVYPINKEIQIKINDSIDLKIPYTFELKYEIQDLKIDKTTTRKSDTRRAP
;
A
#
# COMPACT_ATOMS: atom_id res chain seq x y z
N MET A 1 -3.06 2.26 -29.63
CA MET A 1 -2.88 1.11 -28.71
C MET A 1 -1.64 1.21 -27.79
N SER A 2 -0.48 1.73 -28.24
CA SER A 2 0.73 1.78 -27.38
C SER A 2 0.57 2.67 -26.13
N LYS A 3 0.00 3.88 -26.26
CA LYS A 3 -0.19 4.82 -25.15
C LYS A 3 -1.07 4.26 -24.01
N LEU A 4 -2.13 3.54 -24.37
CA LEU A 4 -3.03 2.90 -23.38
C LEU A 4 -2.31 1.79 -22.62
N LYS A 5 -1.50 0.98 -23.31
CA LYS A 5 -0.70 -0.08 -22.69
C LYS A 5 0.34 0.50 -21.72
N THR A 6 1.00 1.60 -22.09
CA THR A 6 1.95 2.30 -21.22
C THR A 6 1.25 2.87 -19.99
N PHE A 7 0.10 3.53 -20.17
CA PHE A 7 -0.70 4.06 -19.06
C PHE A 7 -1.16 2.97 -18.09
N ILE A 8 -1.68 1.85 -18.60
CA ILE A 8 -2.07 0.70 -17.76
C ILE A 8 -0.86 0.15 -16.99
N PHE A 9 0.29 0.06 -17.66
CA PHE A 9 1.51 -0.42 -17.01
C PHE A 9 2.03 0.54 -15.93
N GLU A 10 1.91 1.85 -16.14
CA GLU A 10 2.20 2.89 -15.15
C GLU A 10 1.29 2.81 -13.91
N GLN A 11 0.04 2.40 -14.08
CA GLN A 11 -0.91 2.28 -12.97
C GLN A 11 -0.79 0.94 -12.23
N ILE A 12 -0.48 -0.16 -12.92
CA ILE A 12 -0.41 -1.52 -12.34
C ILE A 12 0.97 -1.82 -11.76
N ILE A 13 2.04 -1.49 -12.49
CA ILE A 13 3.44 -1.74 -12.06
C ILE A 13 4.26 -0.43 -12.10
N PRO A 14 3.82 0.62 -11.39
CA PRO A 14 4.48 1.93 -11.36
C PRO A 14 5.97 1.85 -10.99
N GLY A 15 6.33 0.91 -10.10
CA GLY A 15 7.71 0.71 -9.65
C GLY A 15 8.66 0.32 -10.79
N PHE A 16 8.25 -0.58 -11.68
CA PHE A 16 9.09 -0.99 -12.82
C PHE A 16 9.21 0.13 -13.85
N HIS A 17 8.12 0.85 -14.10
CA HIS A 17 8.13 2.00 -15.00
C HIS A 17 9.09 3.09 -14.52
N ALA A 18 9.03 3.47 -13.24
CA ALA A 18 9.94 4.47 -12.68
C ALA A 18 11.40 4.01 -12.73
N ALA A 19 11.68 2.74 -12.41
CA ALA A 19 13.03 2.20 -12.51
C ALA A 19 13.58 2.25 -13.95
N ARG A 20 12.75 1.89 -14.95
CA ARG A 20 13.12 1.95 -16.37
C ARG A 20 13.36 3.38 -16.85
N SER A 21 12.46 4.30 -16.48
CA SER A 21 12.60 5.73 -16.80
C SER A 21 13.89 6.29 -16.19
N ASN A 22 14.14 6.00 -14.92
CA ASN A 22 15.32 6.48 -14.20
C ASN A 22 16.63 5.86 -14.71
N ASN A 23 16.60 4.62 -15.22
CA ASN A 23 17.74 4.03 -15.94
C ASN A 23 18.02 4.73 -17.28
N THR A 24 17.01 5.29 -17.94
CA THR A 24 17.20 6.08 -19.16
C THR A 24 17.80 7.44 -18.82
N ILE A 25 17.27 8.08 -17.78
CA ILE A 25 17.77 9.36 -17.27
C ILE A 25 19.21 9.24 -16.75
N SER A 26 19.58 8.14 -16.10
CA SER A 26 20.94 7.95 -15.60
C SER A 26 21.96 7.82 -16.74
N LYS A 27 21.58 7.23 -17.88
CA LYS A 27 22.40 7.23 -19.10
C LYS A 27 22.54 8.64 -19.66
N LEU A 28 21.42 9.35 -19.84
CA LEU A 28 21.43 10.74 -20.31
C LEU A 28 22.28 11.65 -19.43
N LYS A 29 22.27 11.44 -18.11
CA LYS A 29 23.09 12.20 -17.17
C LYS A 29 24.59 11.97 -17.39
N LYS A 30 25.01 10.74 -17.70
CA LYS A 30 26.41 10.43 -18.04
C LYS A 30 26.81 11.09 -19.36
N ASP A 31 25.94 11.02 -20.36
CA ASP A 31 26.19 11.60 -21.68
C ASP A 31 26.28 13.14 -21.61
N ARG A 32 25.37 13.78 -20.84
CA ARG A 32 25.34 15.24 -20.66
C ARG A 32 26.40 15.81 -19.72
N ALA A 33 27.10 14.97 -18.95
CA ALA A 33 28.17 15.45 -18.07
C ALA A 33 29.37 15.99 -18.86
N ASN A 34 29.58 15.50 -20.08
CA ASN A 34 30.71 15.87 -20.94
C ASN A 34 30.29 16.70 -22.15
N PHE A 35 29.04 17.16 -22.20
CA PHE A 35 28.56 17.97 -23.32
C PHE A 35 29.27 19.33 -23.32
N ASP A 36 29.74 19.76 -24.49
CA ASP A 36 30.18 21.14 -24.65
C ASP A 36 28.96 22.05 -24.78
N VAL A 37 29.08 23.24 -24.21
CA VAL A 37 28.02 24.25 -24.21
C VAL A 37 28.47 25.36 -25.13
N ASP A 38 27.75 25.50 -26.24
CA ASP A 38 27.84 26.63 -27.14
C ASP A 38 27.10 27.83 -26.52
N ILE A 39 27.79 28.97 -26.43
CA ILE A 39 27.28 30.22 -25.87
C ILE A 39 27.38 31.38 -26.86
N ASP A 40 27.71 31.10 -28.13
CA ASP A 40 27.96 32.13 -29.15
C ASP A 40 26.72 33.00 -29.39
N SER A 41 25.53 32.44 -29.20
CA SER A 41 24.25 33.17 -29.30
C SER A 41 23.97 34.14 -28.15
N VAL A 42 24.76 34.09 -27.08
CA VAL A 42 24.56 34.86 -25.83
C VAL A 42 25.67 35.89 -25.61
N ALA A 43 26.65 35.95 -26.52
CA ALA A 43 27.80 36.84 -26.44
C ALA A 43 27.36 38.31 -26.24
N GLY A 44 27.88 38.95 -25.18
CA GLY A 44 27.58 40.34 -24.80
C GLY A 44 26.42 40.52 -23.81
N ASN A 45 25.60 39.49 -23.54
CA ASN A 45 24.49 39.52 -22.59
C ASN A 45 24.66 38.51 -21.44
N GLU A 46 25.89 38.06 -21.18
CA GLU A 46 26.19 36.96 -20.27
C GLU A 46 25.68 37.22 -18.85
N SER A 47 25.79 38.46 -18.37
CA SER A 47 25.36 38.82 -17.00
C SER A 47 23.86 38.63 -16.77
N GLU A 48 23.02 38.94 -17.77
CA GLU A 48 21.56 38.78 -17.67
C GLU A 48 21.19 37.29 -17.62
N TYR A 49 21.79 36.48 -18.50
CA TYR A 49 21.57 35.04 -18.52
C TYR A 49 22.10 34.34 -17.26
N ILE A 50 23.21 34.82 -16.70
CA ILE A 50 23.73 34.34 -15.41
C ILE A 50 22.70 34.57 -14.29
N GLU A 51 22.07 35.74 -14.24
CA GLU A 51 21.05 36.06 -13.22
C GLU A 51 19.79 35.21 -13.40
N GLN A 52 19.34 35.02 -14.62
CA GLN A 52 18.22 34.14 -14.95
C GLN A 52 18.51 32.69 -14.51
N LEU A 53 19.68 32.14 -14.86
CA LEU A 53 20.05 30.78 -14.50
C LEU A 53 20.21 30.57 -12.99
N LYS A 54 20.68 31.58 -12.25
CA LYS A 54 20.69 31.52 -10.78
C LYS A 54 19.28 31.43 -10.20
N THR A 55 18.34 32.16 -10.78
CA THR A 55 16.93 32.11 -10.38
C THR A 55 16.34 30.73 -10.67
N ASP A 56 16.57 30.19 -11.87
CA ASP A 56 16.15 28.84 -12.25
C ASP A 56 16.72 27.77 -11.32
N LEU A 57 18.01 27.84 -10.98
CA LEU A 57 18.66 26.90 -10.06
C LEU A 57 18.05 26.95 -8.66
N LYS A 58 17.68 28.15 -8.19
CA LYS A 58 16.97 28.33 -6.91
C LYS A 58 15.57 27.71 -6.97
N GLU A 59 14.82 27.94 -8.05
CA GLU A 59 13.52 27.29 -8.23
C GLU A 59 13.63 25.76 -8.27
N GLN A 60 14.64 25.22 -8.96
CA GLN A 60 14.88 23.78 -9.03
C GLN A 60 15.20 23.20 -7.65
N HIS A 61 15.92 23.93 -6.81
CA HIS A 61 16.20 23.55 -5.43
C HIS A 61 14.91 23.51 -4.60
N ASP A 62 14.07 24.54 -4.73
CA ASP A 62 12.79 24.60 -4.04
C ASP A 62 11.85 23.47 -4.50
N ARG A 63 11.83 23.15 -5.80
CA ARG A 63 11.11 21.99 -6.35
C ARG A 63 11.62 20.67 -5.75
N LYS A 64 12.94 20.48 -5.63
CA LYS A 64 13.52 19.31 -4.98
C LYS A 64 12.99 19.18 -3.54
N LYS A 65 13.06 20.26 -2.75
CA LYS A 65 12.56 20.28 -1.37
C LYS A 65 11.09 19.89 -1.28
N ILE A 66 10.24 20.43 -2.16
CA ILE A 66 8.82 20.07 -2.23
C ILE A 66 8.63 18.57 -2.53
N ILE A 67 9.41 18.00 -3.44
CA ILE A 67 9.34 16.57 -3.76
C ILE A 67 9.77 15.71 -2.57
N GLU A 68 10.84 16.09 -1.87
CA GLU A 68 11.30 15.40 -0.66
C GLU A 68 10.27 15.45 0.47
N ASP A 69 9.62 16.60 0.68
CA ASP A 69 8.60 16.76 1.71
C ASP A 69 7.35 15.94 1.38
N LYS A 70 6.95 15.85 0.10
CA LYS A 70 5.93 14.91 -0.37
C LYS A 70 6.33 13.46 -0.09
N ALA A 71 7.58 13.09 -0.36
CA ALA A 71 8.08 11.74 -0.09
C ALA A 71 8.03 11.41 1.42
N LYS A 72 8.44 12.33 2.30
CA LYS A 72 8.28 12.16 3.76
C LYS A 72 6.82 12.00 4.18
N SER A 73 5.91 12.79 3.59
CA SER A 73 4.47 12.65 3.83
C SER A 73 3.95 11.26 3.41
N LEU A 74 4.44 10.70 2.30
CA LEU A 74 4.10 9.34 1.89
C LEU A 74 4.55 8.28 2.90
N LEU A 75 5.72 8.43 3.54
CA LEU A 75 6.15 7.52 4.62
C LEU A 75 5.20 7.56 5.83
N PHE A 76 4.70 8.76 6.17
CA PHE A 76 3.72 8.90 7.24
C PHE A 76 2.43 8.15 6.92
N ILE A 77 1.91 8.30 5.69
CA ILE A 77 0.71 7.58 5.22
C ILE A 77 0.93 6.06 5.28
N ILE A 78 2.08 5.56 4.83
CA ILE A 78 2.42 4.14 4.92
C ILE A 78 2.42 3.67 6.38
N THR A 79 3.06 4.43 7.28
CA THR A 79 3.13 4.10 8.70
C THR A 79 1.74 4.00 9.32
N ALA A 80 0.88 4.99 9.06
CA ALA A 80 -0.51 4.96 9.51
C ALA A 80 -1.29 3.76 8.93
N SER A 81 -1.04 3.42 7.66
CA SER A 81 -1.67 2.28 7.00
C SER A 81 -1.24 0.95 7.63
N ILE A 82 0.05 0.76 7.90
CA ILE A 82 0.59 -0.44 8.57
C ILE A 82 0.03 -0.57 9.99
N ALA A 83 -0.04 0.54 10.74
CA ALA A 83 -0.65 0.54 12.07
C ALA A 83 -2.12 0.10 12.02
N THR A 84 -2.88 0.62 11.05
CA THR A 84 -4.28 0.24 10.83
C THR A 84 -4.42 -1.23 10.46
N ILE A 85 -3.56 -1.75 9.57
CA ILE A 85 -3.51 -3.17 9.21
C ILE A 85 -3.25 -4.03 10.45
N THR A 86 -2.28 -3.64 11.27
CA THR A 86 -1.89 -4.36 12.49
C THR A 86 -3.06 -4.42 13.47
N PHE A 87 -3.75 -3.31 13.69
CA PHE A 87 -4.95 -3.26 14.52
C PHE A 87 -6.08 -4.15 13.96
N SER A 88 -6.24 -4.17 12.64
CA SER A 88 -7.27 -4.96 11.96
C SER A 88 -7.02 -6.46 12.04
N LEU A 89 -5.74 -6.88 12.01
CA LEU A 89 -5.35 -8.28 12.20
C LEU A 89 -5.72 -8.81 13.58
N THR A 90 -5.61 -7.98 14.63
CA THR A 90 -6.06 -8.34 15.98
C THR A 90 -7.56 -8.66 16.02
N TYR A 91 -8.37 -7.92 15.26
CA TYR A 91 -9.82 -8.19 15.14
C TYR A 91 -10.11 -9.50 14.38
N LEU A 92 -9.39 -9.76 13.28
CA LEU A 92 -9.54 -10.98 12.48
C LEU A 92 -9.29 -12.28 13.25
N ASN A 93 -8.39 -12.27 14.24
CA ASN A 93 -8.04 -13.47 15.02
C ASN A 93 -9.22 -14.04 15.82
N SER A 94 -10.32 -13.30 15.94
CA SER A 94 -11.55 -13.71 16.62
C SER A 94 -12.60 -14.38 15.71
N ILE A 95 -12.39 -14.41 14.39
CA ILE A 95 -13.40 -14.82 13.42
C ILE A 95 -13.06 -16.21 12.84
N SER A 96 -14.05 -17.10 12.75
CA SER A 96 -13.87 -18.47 12.22
C SER A 96 -13.51 -18.48 10.74
N MET A 97 -12.44 -19.21 10.37
CA MET A 97 -11.99 -19.38 8.98
C MET A 97 -13.09 -19.90 8.06
N ASN A 98 -13.35 -19.17 6.97
CA ASN A 98 -14.23 -19.54 5.86
C ASN A 98 -13.55 -19.13 4.52
N ASN A 99 -14.01 -19.68 3.39
CA ASN A 99 -13.51 -19.40 2.05
C ASN A 99 -13.44 -17.88 1.74
N PHE A 100 -14.43 -17.10 2.20
CA PHE A 100 -14.43 -15.64 2.04
C PHE A 100 -13.27 -14.95 2.80
N GLN A 101 -12.87 -15.48 3.96
CA GLN A 101 -11.73 -14.94 4.70
C GLN A 101 -10.40 -15.27 4.04
N ILE A 102 -10.28 -16.44 3.39
CA ILE A 102 -9.10 -16.79 2.61
C ILE A 102 -8.91 -15.79 1.46
N VAL A 103 -9.99 -15.45 0.75
CA VAL A 103 -9.98 -14.44 -0.31
C VAL A 103 -9.64 -13.05 0.24
N ALA A 104 -10.23 -12.66 1.38
CA ALA A 104 -9.91 -11.39 2.04
C ALA A 104 -8.42 -11.32 2.42
N LEU A 105 -7.87 -12.40 2.97
CA LEU A 105 -6.47 -12.48 3.37
C LEU A 105 -5.52 -12.37 2.16
N ALA A 106 -5.91 -12.91 1.00
CA ALA A 106 -5.16 -12.72 -0.24
C ALA A 106 -5.10 -11.23 -0.65
N PHE A 107 -6.21 -10.50 -0.56
CA PHE A 107 -6.21 -9.05 -0.81
C PHE A 107 -5.34 -8.28 0.20
N LEU A 108 -5.36 -8.68 1.47
CA LEU A 108 -4.47 -8.11 2.48
C LEU A 108 -2.99 -8.35 2.15
N GLY A 109 -2.63 -9.58 1.74
CA GLY A 109 -1.27 -9.90 1.31
C GLY A 109 -0.81 -9.06 0.13
N VAL A 110 -1.66 -8.91 -0.90
CA VAL A 110 -1.37 -8.04 -2.05
C VAL A 110 -1.21 -6.58 -1.63
N SER A 111 -2.07 -6.08 -0.73
CA SER A 111 -1.97 -4.73 -0.18
C SER A 111 -0.61 -4.48 0.50
N ILE A 112 -0.14 -5.42 1.32
CA ILE A 112 1.17 -5.33 2.00
C ILE A 112 2.31 -5.28 0.98
N LEU A 113 2.27 -6.09 -0.08
CA LEU A 113 3.28 -6.06 -1.14
C LEU A 113 3.35 -4.69 -1.82
N TYR A 114 2.21 -4.06 -2.08
CA TYR A 114 2.14 -2.69 -2.60
C TYR A 114 2.75 -1.68 -1.63
N PHE A 115 2.47 -1.77 -0.34
CA PHE A 115 3.08 -0.88 0.67
C PHE A 115 4.61 -1.05 0.74
N ILE A 116 5.11 -2.29 0.78
CA ILE A 116 6.56 -2.58 0.77
C ILE A 116 7.22 -1.97 -0.46
N ALA A 117 6.66 -2.21 -1.65
CA ALA A 117 7.16 -1.61 -2.88
C ALA A 117 7.12 -0.07 -2.82
N GLY A 118 6.07 0.51 -2.23
CA GLY A 118 5.92 1.94 -2.00
C GLY A 118 7.04 2.51 -1.12
N VAL A 119 7.34 1.86 0.00
CA VAL A 119 8.45 2.23 0.92
C VAL A 119 9.77 2.25 0.17
N ILE A 120 10.09 1.19 -0.57
CA ILE A 120 11.34 1.09 -1.33
C ILE A 120 11.50 2.31 -2.27
N ARG A 121 10.42 2.71 -2.96
CA ARG A 121 10.45 3.88 -3.86
C ARG A 121 10.58 5.20 -3.11
N VAL A 122 9.94 5.37 -1.96
CA VAL A 122 10.16 6.58 -1.14
C VAL A 122 11.61 6.68 -0.68
N LEU A 123 12.16 5.58 -0.16
CA LEU A 123 13.55 5.55 0.31
C LEU A 123 14.53 5.85 -0.83
N GLN A 124 14.25 5.36 -2.04
CA GLN A 124 15.03 5.72 -3.23
C GLN A 124 14.97 7.22 -3.53
N THR A 125 13.80 7.87 -3.46
CA THR A 125 13.71 9.33 -3.58
C THR A 125 14.58 10.02 -2.53
N LEU A 126 14.44 9.66 -1.26
CA LEU A 126 15.16 10.29 -0.14
C LEU A 126 16.68 10.00 -0.15
N SER A 127 17.11 8.94 -0.83
CA SER A 127 18.53 8.58 -0.97
C SER A 127 19.27 9.46 -1.98
N ILE A 128 18.56 10.13 -2.90
CA ILE A 128 19.18 10.97 -3.93
C ILE A 128 19.55 12.33 -3.30
N ARG A 129 20.76 12.39 -2.73
CA ARG A 129 21.27 13.60 -2.07
C ARG A 129 21.86 14.62 -3.03
N LEU A 130 22.38 14.17 -4.18
CA LEU A 130 23.11 15.02 -5.12
C LEU A 130 22.23 16.19 -5.60
N PHE A 131 22.80 17.40 -5.61
CA PHE A 131 22.21 18.59 -6.20
C PHE A 131 23.34 19.57 -6.50
N TYR A 132 23.33 20.19 -7.69
CA TYR A 132 24.35 21.15 -8.10
C TYR A 132 23.92 22.54 -7.63
N VAL A 133 24.80 23.18 -6.85
CA VAL A 133 24.57 24.51 -6.28
C VAL A 133 25.68 25.45 -6.70
N VAL A 134 25.33 26.73 -6.84
CA VAL A 134 26.32 27.79 -7.04
C VAL A 134 26.89 28.13 -5.67
N GLN A 135 28.17 27.85 -5.47
CA GLN A 135 28.92 28.28 -4.29
C GLN A 135 30.11 29.11 -4.71
N ALA A 136 30.50 30.03 -3.85
CA ALA A 136 31.76 30.75 -4.00
C ALA A 136 32.91 29.75 -3.90
N GLU A 137 33.86 29.81 -4.84
CA GLU A 137 35.08 29.00 -4.77
C GLU A 137 35.97 29.57 -3.66
N ILE A 138 36.24 28.74 -2.64
CA ILE A 138 37.05 29.10 -1.49
C ILE A 138 38.22 28.13 -1.43
N GLU A 139 39.43 28.67 -1.47
CA GLU A 139 40.65 27.90 -1.24
C GLU A 139 40.95 27.90 0.26
N THR A 140 41.14 26.71 0.83
CA THR A 140 41.51 26.54 2.24
C THR A 140 43.02 26.44 2.34
N THR A 141 43.65 27.51 2.85
CA THR A 141 45.02 27.45 3.35
C THR A 141 45.02 26.98 4.81
N GLU A 142 46.15 26.48 5.32
CA GLU A 142 46.28 25.92 6.68
C GLU A 142 45.77 26.84 7.80
N THR A 143 45.65 28.15 7.56
CA THR A 143 45.24 29.14 8.56
C THR A 143 44.11 30.08 8.14
N ASN A 144 43.69 30.11 6.86
CA ASN A 144 42.71 31.08 6.35
C ASN A 144 41.90 30.58 5.15
N TYR A 145 40.69 31.11 4.99
CA TYR A 145 39.85 30.96 3.81
C TYR A 145 40.14 32.08 2.80
N LYS A 146 40.53 31.73 1.58
CA LYS A 146 40.74 32.68 0.49
C LYS A 146 39.64 32.53 -0.54
N LEU A 147 38.85 33.59 -0.75
CA LEU A 147 37.88 33.64 -1.84
C LEU A 147 38.62 33.74 -3.17
N LEU A 148 38.38 32.80 -4.08
CA LEU A 148 38.95 32.84 -5.42
C LEU A 148 38.23 33.89 -6.28
N SER A 149 38.97 34.54 -7.18
CA SER A 149 38.39 35.54 -8.09
C SER A 149 37.34 34.89 -8.98
N LYS A 150 36.30 35.67 -9.30
CA LYS A 150 35.21 35.25 -10.18
C LYS A 150 35.77 34.62 -11.47
N LYS A 151 35.33 33.41 -11.81
CA LYS A 151 35.56 32.80 -13.13
C LYS A 151 35.14 33.77 -14.23
N ALA A 152 35.76 33.68 -15.40
CA ALA A 152 35.31 34.44 -16.57
C ALA A 152 33.82 34.16 -16.81
N ASP A 153 33.03 35.20 -17.11
CA ASP A 153 31.57 35.08 -17.18
C ASP A 153 31.13 34.01 -18.20
N ASN A 154 31.88 33.81 -19.29
CA ASN A 154 31.67 32.74 -20.26
C ASN A 154 31.81 31.32 -19.65
N GLU A 155 32.90 31.05 -18.93
CA GLU A 155 33.10 29.74 -18.30
C GLU A 155 32.08 29.48 -17.19
N PHE A 156 31.78 30.51 -16.41
CA PHE A 156 30.77 30.45 -15.37
C PHE A 156 29.37 30.18 -15.94
N LEU A 157 29.02 30.81 -17.06
CA LEU A 157 27.76 30.57 -17.76
C LEU A 157 27.65 29.12 -18.25
N LYS A 158 28.72 28.56 -18.82
CA LYS A 158 28.75 27.14 -19.24
C LYS A 158 28.55 26.19 -18.05
N ASP A 159 29.21 26.46 -16.91
CA ASP A 159 29.05 25.67 -15.68
C ASP A 159 27.63 25.74 -15.12
N LEU A 160 26.98 26.92 -15.19
CA LEU A 160 25.58 27.10 -14.77
C LEU A 160 24.61 26.30 -15.65
N ILE A 161 24.80 26.33 -16.97
CA ILE A 161 23.96 25.58 -17.92
C ILE A 161 24.07 24.08 -17.65
N LYS A 162 25.30 23.56 -17.47
CA LYS A 162 25.53 22.15 -17.10
C LYS A 162 24.86 21.79 -15.78
N SER A 163 24.99 22.65 -14.78
CA SER A 163 24.38 22.45 -13.46
C SER A 163 22.85 22.40 -13.54
N LYS A 164 22.24 23.31 -14.31
CA LYS A 164 20.79 23.37 -14.53
C LYS A 164 20.28 22.09 -15.18
N GLU A 165 20.91 21.65 -16.27
CA GLU A 165 20.54 20.43 -16.99
C GLU A 165 20.65 19.19 -16.10
N GLN A 166 21.72 19.09 -15.30
CA GLN A 166 21.91 17.97 -14.38
C GLN A 166 20.88 17.99 -13.23
N ASN A 167 20.54 19.16 -12.72
CA ASN A 167 19.50 19.33 -11.70
C ASN A 167 18.11 18.98 -12.23
N ASP A 168 17.78 19.33 -13.47
CA ASP A 168 16.51 18.91 -14.09
C ASP A 168 16.41 17.39 -14.19
N LEU A 169 17.46 16.71 -14.63
CA LEU A 169 17.48 15.24 -14.66
C LEU A 169 17.33 14.62 -13.27
N ILE A 170 17.94 15.21 -12.23
CA ILE A 170 17.77 14.78 -10.83
C ILE A 170 16.32 14.96 -10.39
N ASN A 171 15.72 16.12 -10.65
CA ASN A 171 14.35 16.43 -10.29
C ASN A 171 13.35 15.49 -10.99
N ILE A 172 13.59 15.14 -12.25
CA ILE A 172 12.77 14.14 -12.96
C ILE A 172 12.92 12.77 -12.28
N CYS A 173 14.14 12.36 -11.92
CA CYS A 173 14.37 11.09 -11.24
C CYS A 173 13.65 11.01 -9.88
N LEU A 174 13.73 12.08 -9.09
CA LEU A 174 13.03 12.24 -7.82
C LEU A 174 11.51 12.17 -8.01
N SER A 175 10.99 12.90 -9.01
CA SER A 175 9.56 12.93 -9.32
C SER A 175 9.04 11.54 -9.73
N ASN A 176 9.78 10.82 -10.57
CA ASN A 176 9.40 9.48 -11.02
C ASN A 176 9.26 8.49 -9.86
N TYR A 177 10.22 8.47 -8.92
CA TYR A 177 10.15 7.59 -7.75
C TYR A 177 9.02 7.99 -6.79
N THR A 178 8.84 9.28 -6.55
CA THR A 178 7.76 9.79 -5.69
C THR A 178 6.38 9.49 -6.28
N PHE A 179 6.19 9.70 -7.58
CA PHE A 179 4.95 9.37 -8.27
C PHE A 179 4.67 7.86 -8.26
N ALA A 180 5.69 7.05 -8.51
CA ALA A 180 5.53 5.59 -8.44
C ALA A 180 5.15 5.13 -7.02
N SER A 181 5.79 5.71 -6.00
CA SER A 181 5.44 5.42 -4.61
C SER A 181 3.98 5.79 -4.30
N PHE A 182 3.54 6.99 -4.72
CA PHE A 182 2.15 7.42 -4.55
C PHE A 182 1.16 6.42 -5.17
N ASN A 183 1.40 5.96 -6.40
CA ASN A 183 0.53 4.98 -7.05
C ASN A 183 0.54 3.62 -6.34
N LEU A 184 1.69 3.16 -5.85
CA LEU A 184 1.80 1.92 -5.07
C LEU A 184 1.00 2.02 -3.76
N ILE A 185 1.15 3.13 -3.03
CA ILE A 185 0.41 3.39 -1.79
C ILE A 185 -1.08 3.44 -2.05
N ARG A 186 -1.52 4.16 -3.10
CA ARG A 186 -2.91 4.23 -3.50
C ARG A 186 -3.48 2.83 -3.79
N ASN A 187 -2.77 2.02 -4.57
CA ASN A 187 -3.20 0.65 -4.88
C ASN A 187 -3.24 -0.21 -3.60
N GLY A 188 -2.25 -0.08 -2.72
CA GLY A 188 -2.23 -0.73 -1.40
C GLY A 188 -3.47 -0.41 -0.56
N ILE A 189 -3.84 0.87 -0.47
CA ILE A 189 -5.04 1.33 0.23
C ILE A 189 -6.31 0.76 -0.41
N ILE A 190 -6.42 0.75 -1.73
CA ILE A 190 -7.58 0.17 -2.44
C ILE A 190 -7.73 -1.32 -2.11
N PHE A 191 -6.65 -2.10 -2.19
CA PHE A 191 -6.68 -3.52 -1.82
C PHE A 191 -7.01 -3.73 -0.34
N PHE A 192 -6.54 -2.85 0.54
CA PHE A 192 -6.87 -2.89 1.96
C PHE A 192 -8.35 -2.60 2.22
N ALA A 193 -8.95 -1.65 1.50
CA ALA A 193 -10.38 -1.39 1.57
C ALA A 193 -11.22 -2.59 1.08
N VAL A 194 -10.79 -3.22 -0.02
CA VAL A 194 -11.44 -4.46 -0.54
C VAL A 194 -11.33 -5.59 0.49
N PHE A 195 -10.21 -5.72 1.19
CA PHE A 195 -10.06 -6.66 2.30
C PHE A 195 -11.15 -6.45 3.38
N PHE A 196 -11.41 -5.21 3.81
CA PHE A 196 -12.47 -4.94 4.79
C PHE A 196 -13.86 -5.29 4.27
N ILE A 197 -14.17 -4.89 3.04
CA ILE A 197 -15.48 -5.16 2.42
C ILE A 197 -15.72 -6.67 2.32
N THR A 198 -14.72 -7.43 1.88
CA THR A 198 -14.80 -8.88 1.75
C THR A 198 -14.84 -9.60 3.10
N SER A 199 -14.08 -9.11 4.08
CA SER A 199 -14.07 -9.67 5.44
C SER A 199 -15.41 -9.44 6.15
N ILE A 200 -15.96 -8.23 6.10
CA ILE A 200 -17.24 -7.89 6.73
C ILE A 200 -18.39 -8.57 5.99
N GLY A 201 -18.44 -8.46 4.66
CA GLY A 201 -19.48 -9.10 3.85
C GLY A 201 -19.49 -10.63 3.97
N GLY A 202 -18.30 -11.25 4.00
CA GLY A 202 -18.14 -12.68 4.25
C GLY A 202 -18.58 -13.09 5.65
N GLY A 203 -18.32 -12.26 6.67
CA GLY A 203 -18.79 -12.47 8.04
C GLY A 203 -20.31 -12.48 8.15
N PHE A 204 -20.99 -11.51 7.52
CA PHE A 204 -22.46 -11.45 7.49
C PHE A 204 -23.08 -12.65 6.76
N TYR A 205 -22.53 -13.06 5.61
CA TYR A 205 -23.02 -14.22 4.87
C TYR A 205 -22.81 -15.53 5.64
N ALA A 206 -21.67 -15.68 6.31
CA ALA A 206 -21.38 -16.87 7.13
C ALA A 206 -22.31 -17.00 8.34
N GLN A 207 -22.68 -15.88 8.99
CA GLN A 207 -23.67 -15.89 10.08
C GLN A 207 -25.08 -16.25 9.59
N LYS A 208 -25.50 -15.76 8.42
CA LYS A 208 -26.82 -16.06 7.85
C LYS A 208 -26.99 -17.55 7.52
N ASN A 209 -25.92 -18.23 7.10
CA ASN A 209 -25.93 -19.67 6.84
C ASN A 209 -25.91 -20.53 8.12
N LYS A 210 -25.55 -19.96 9.28
CA LYS A 210 -25.61 -20.60 10.59
C LYS A 210 -26.95 -20.33 11.30
N THR A 211 -28.07 -20.42 10.59
CA THR A 211 -29.39 -20.50 11.25
C THR A 211 -29.47 -21.84 11.99
N THR A 212 -29.02 -21.80 13.25
CA THR A 212 -28.94 -22.96 14.13
C THR A 212 -30.36 -23.26 14.58
N ASN A 213 -31.03 -24.23 13.95
CA ASN A 213 -32.31 -24.72 14.43
C ASN A 213 -32.04 -25.53 15.71
N VAL A 214 -32.06 -24.86 16.86
CA VAL A 214 -32.00 -25.52 18.17
C VAL A 214 -33.36 -26.16 18.41
N TYR A 215 -33.40 -27.50 18.41
CA TYR A 215 -34.59 -28.24 18.83
C TYR A 215 -34.42 -28.70 20.28
N PRO A 216 -35.19 -28.15 21.23
CA PRO A 216 -35.21 -28.69 22.59
C PRO A 216 -35.87 -30.06 22.57
N ILE A 217 -35.14 -31.10 22.98
CA ILE A 217 -35.69 -32.43 23.18
C ILE A 217 -35.98 -32.57 24.67
N ASN A 218 -37.27 -32.55 25.02
CA ASN A 218 -37.73 -32.85 26.38
C ASN A 218 -37.94 -34.36 26.51
N LYS A 219 -37.23 -35.01 27.44
CA LYS A 219 -37.48 -36.40 27.80
C LYS A 219 -37.73 -36.51 29.31
N GLU A 220 -38.55 -37.48 29.68
CA GLU A 220 -38.82 -37.84 31.08
C GLU A 220 -38.20 -39.21 31.34
N ILE A 221 -37.35 -39.31 32.38
CA ILE A 221 -36.94 -40.60 32.91
C ILE A 221 -37.95 -40.97 33.99
N GLN A 222 -38.59 -42.14 33.84
CA GLN A 222 -39.42 -42.74 34.87
C GLN A 222 -38.61 -43.83 35.55
N ILE A 223 -38.33 -43.65 36.84
CA ILE A 223 -37.66 -44.65 37.67
C ILE A 223 -38.67 -45.17 38.67
N LYS A 224 -38.95 -46.49 38.63
CA LYS A 224 -39.72 -47.19 39.64
C LYS A 224 -38.80 -47.69 40.74
N ILE A 225 -38.91 -47.13 41.92
CA ILE A 225 -38.18 -47.56 43.12
C ILE A 225 -39.22 -48.26 44.01
N ASN A 226 -39.61 -49.48 43.63
CA ASN A 226 -40.68 -50.32 44.21
C ASN A 226 -42.14 -49.88 43.96
N ASP A 227 -43.10 -50.76 44.29
CA ASP A 227 -44.56 -50.69 44.02
C ASP A 227 -45.29 -49.43 44.52
N SER A 228 -44.59 -48.51 45.18
CA SER A 228 -45.19 -47.35 45.85
C SER A 228 -44.61 -46.01 45.44
N ILE A 229 -43.50 -45.96 44.68
CA ILE A 229 -42.83 -44.68 44.35
C ILE A 229 -42.43 -44.64 42.87
N ASP A 230 -43.18 -43.85 42.11
CA ASP A 230 -42.85 -43.43 40.74
C ASP A 230 -42.13 -42.07 40.77
N LEU A 231 -40.84 -42.05 40.44
CA LEU A 231 -40.08 -40.81 40.32
C LEU A 231 -39.99 -40.40 38.84
N LYS A 232 -40.58 -39.25 38.50
CA LYS A 232 -40.46 -38.64 37.16
C LYS A 232 -39.48 -37.47 37.22
N ILE A 233 -38.32 -37.63 36.59
CA ILE A 233 -37.34 -36.55 36.48
C ILE A 233 -37.39 -36.00 35.06
N PRO A 234 -37.90 -34.76 34.86
CA PRO A 234 -37.80 -34.10 33.57
C PRO A 234 -36.35 -33.67 33.34
N TYR A 235 -35.83 -33.93 32.14
CA TYR A 235 -34.53 -33.42 31.72
C TYR A 235 -34.61 -32.90 30.29
N THR A 236 -34.02 -31.72 30.09
CA THR A 236 -33.93 -31.06 28.79
C THR A 236 -32.47 -30.97 28.42
N PHE A 237 -32.14 -31.38 27.20
CA PHE A 237 -30.82 -31.13 26.62
C PHE A 237 -30.97 -30.53 25.23
N GLU A 238 -30.08 -29.60 24.90
CA GLU A 238 -30.05 -28.92 23.62
C GLU A 238 -29.12 -29.69 22.67
N LEU A 239 -29.67 -30.26 21.59
CA LEU A 239 -28.83 -30.77 20.51
C LEU A 239 -28.58 -29.65 19.50
N LYS A 240 -27.32 -29.25 19.34
CA LYS A 240 -26.87 -28.41 18.24
C LYS A 240 -26.41 -29.30 17.11
N TYR A 241 -27.14 -29.30 15.99
CA TYR A 241 -26.74 -29.99 14.77
C TYR A 241 -26.78 -29.04 13.57
N GLU A 242 -25.81 -29.20 12.66
CA GLU A 242 -25.87 -28.66 11.31
C GLU A 242 -26.61 -29.71 10.46
N ILE A 243 -27.91 -29.49 10.19
CA ILE A 243 -28.68 -30.38 9.31
C ILE A 243 -28.77 -29.73 7.94
N GLN A 244 -28.13 -30.33 6.94
CA GLN A 244 -28.38 -29.98 5.54
C GLN A 244 -29.50 -30.79 4.89
N ASP A 245 -29.90 -31.96 5.39
CA ASP A 245 -31.06 -32.71 4.84
C ASP A 245 -31.50 -33.86 5.77
N LEU A 246 -32.50 -33.65 6.64
CA LEU A 246 -33.16 -34.74 7.37
C LEU A 246 -34.68 -34.70 7.11
N LYS A 247 -35.15 -35.59 6.24
CA LYS A 247 -36.56 -35.95 6.15
C LYS A 247 -36.89 -36.86 7.33
N ILE A 248 -37.62 -36.35 8.32
CA ILE A 248 -38.13 -37.14 9.43
C ILE A 248 -39.42 -37.83 8.96
N ASP A 249 -39.34 -39.14 8.71
CA ASP A 249 -40.51 -39.94 8.39
C ASP A 249 -41.25 -40.29 9.70
N LYS A 250 -42.51 -39.85 9.84
CA LYS A 250 -43.33 -40.13 11.03
C LYS A 250 -43.94 -41.52 10.92
N THR A 251 -43.23 -42.55 11.37
CA THR A 251 -43.88 -43.84 11.65
C THR A 251 -44.75 -43.73 12.90
N THR A 252 -46.07 -43.78 12.70
CA THR A 252 -47.06 -43.77 13.78
C THR A 252 -47.38 -45.22 14.16
N THR A 253 -46.84 -45.71 15.27
CA THR A 253 -47.16 -47.05 15.78
C THR A 253 -48.54 -47.04 16.43
N ARG A 254 -49.54 -47.54 15.71
CA ARG A 254 -50.93 -47.70 16.19
C ARG A 254 -50.99 -48.94 17.09
N LYS A 255 -51.13 -48.76 18.40
CA LYS A 255 -51.45 -49.86 19.34
C LYS A 255 -52.85 -50.41 19.00
N SER A 256 -52.92 -51.68 18.63
CA SER A 256 -54.17 -52.43 18.46
C SER A 256 -54.65 -52.95 19.82
N ASP A 257 -55.63 -52.26 20.43
CA ASP A 257 -56.35 -52.78 21.60
C ASP A 257 -57.49 -53.70 21.13
N THR A 258 -57.20 -55.00 21.08
CA THR A 258 -58.22 -56.06 21.06
C THR A 258 -58.84 -56.19 22.44
N ARG A 259 -60.05 -55.65 22.64
CA ARG A 259 -60.90 -56.01 23.79
C ARG A 259 -61.58 -57.35 23.52
N ARG A 260 -61.24 -58.38 24.30
CA ARG A 260 -62.13 -59.50 24.61
C ARG A 260 -62.92 -59.12 25.87
N ALA A 261 -64.25 -59.22 25.81
CA ALA A 261 -65.10 -59.29 26.98
C ALA A 261 -65.77 -60.69 26.98
N PRO A 262 -65.99 -61.28 28.17
CA PRO A 262 -66.63 -62.60 28.32
C PRO A 262 -68.10 -62.60 27.90
#